data_AF-A0A931M0Q9-F1
#
_entry.id   AF-A0A931M0Q9-F1
#
_cell.length_a   1.000
_cell.length_b   1.000
_cell.length_c   1.000
_cell.angle_alpha   90.00
_cell.angle_beta   90.00
_cell.angle_gamma   90.00
#
_symmetry.space_group_name_H-M   'P 1'
#
loop_
_entity.id
_entity.type
_entity.pdbx_description
1 polymer ?
#
loop_
_entity_poly.entity_id
_entity_poly.type
_entity_poly.pdbx_seq_one_letter_code
_entity_poly.pdbx_strand_id
1 'polypeptide(L)'
;MQHYLISKISERVYTFTSSIGCVYHCYFFDFSAAFSDYPALAANVFGFNLELKEKPEGVQKIPPDKKIAVTVVDIVKAFLNEKENTVIYICDTIDNRHKARFHKFNHWFEIFNDGNYLQLKGSIRAGGIDILNALLMHRENPLANDFIEAYHILTGVYIKPDDDELQNMLNDDGW
;
A
#
# COMPACT_ATOMS: atom_id res chain seq x y z
N MET A 1 -2.13 22.21 -1.76
CA MET A 1 -3.02 22.09 -0.58
C MET A 1 -2.13 21.71 0.60
N GLN A 2 -2.31 22.29 1.79
CA GLN A 2 -1.40 22.06 2.91
C GLN A 2 -1.86 20.87 3.77
N HIS A 3 -0.97 19.94 4.12
CA HIS A 3 -1.23 18.84 5.06
C HIS A 3 -1.34 19.32 6.52
N TYR A 4 -1.79 18.45 7.44
CA TYR A 4 -1.65 18.66 8.88
C TYR A 4 -0.19 18.55 9.29
N LEU A 5 0.14 19.12 10.46
CA LEU A 5 1.46 18.92 11.04
C LEU A 5 1.64 17.43 11.38
N ILE A 6 2.66 16.81 10.79
CA ILE A 6 2.99 15.40 10.98
C ILE A 6 4.13 15.32 12.00
N SER A 7 3.94 14.50 13.03
CA SER A 7 4.99 14.14 13.98
C SER A 7 5.39 12.69 13.76
N LYS A 8 6.70 12.42 13.62
CA LYS A 8 7.24 11.06 13.56
C LYS A 8 7.46 10.55 14.99
N ILE A 9 6.69 9.53 15.39
CA ILE A 9 6.81 8.88 16.72
C ILE A 9 7.98 7.90 16.71
N SER A 10 8.15 7.16 15.61
CA SER A 10 9.26 6.24 15.37
C SER A 10 9.51 6.08 13.87
N GLU A 11 10.51 5.30 13.47
CA GLU A 11 10.84 5.03 12.07
C GLU A 11 9.63 4.64 11.20
N ARG A 12 8.68 3.93 11.79
CA ARG A 12 7.51 3.39 11.08
C ARG A 12 6.17 3.90 11.61
N VAL A 13 6.16 4.89 12.50
CA VAL A 13 4.91 5.41 13.08
C VAL A 13 4.88 6.93 13.04
N TYR A 14 3.82 7.45 12.47
CA TYR A 14 3.53 8.87 12.30
C TYR A 14 2.21 9.20 12.96
N THR A 15 2.08 10.42 13.48
CA THR A 15 0.84 10.94 14.05
C THR A 15 0.54 12.34 13.55
N PHE A 16 -0.74 12.66 13.47
CA PHE A 16 -1.22 14.02 13.23
C PHE A 16 -2.60 14.20 13.88
N THR A 17 -2.92 15.46 14.19
CA THR A 17 -4.20 15.86 14.76
C THR A 17 -4.98 16.69 13.74
N SER A 18 -6.24 16.31 13.48
CA SER A 18 -7.12 17.07 12.59
C SER A 18 -7.59 18.37 13.23
N SER A 19 -8.22 19.25 12.44
CA SER A 19 -8.76 20.53 12.91
C SER A 19 -9.84 20.39 13.99
N ILE A 20 -10.51 19.23 14.06
CA ILE A 20 -11.52 18.93 15.07
C ILE A 20 -10.97 18.11 16.24
N GLY A 21 -9.64 17.98 16.36
CA GLY A 21 -8.98 17.32 17.48
C GLY A 21 -8.93 15.80 17.40
N CYS A 22 -9.27 15.18 16.26
CA CYS A 22 -9.08 13.73 16.09
C CYS A 22 -7.59 13.41 15.91
N VAL A 23 -7.06 12.47 16.69
CA VAL A 23 -5.67 12.01 16.59
C VAL A 23 -5.61 10.75 15.74
N TYR A 24 -4.78 10.78 14.70
CA TYR A 24 -4.59 9.66 13.79
C TYR A 24 -3.18 9.11 13.87
N HIS A 25 -3.04 7.79 13.87
CA HIS A 25 -1.77 7.12 13.67
C HIS A 25 -1.72 6.50 12.28
N CYS A 26 -0.63 6.77 11.58
CA CYS A 26 -0.24 6.11 10.34
C CYS A 26 0.97 5.24 10.65
N TYR A 27 0.91 3.95 10.39
CA TYR A 27 2.05 3.07 10.65
C TYR A 27 2.31 2.05 9.56
N PHE A 28 3.59 1.71 9.45
CA PHE A 28 4.12 0.69 8.55
C PHE A 28 4.53 -0.52 9.37
N PHE A 29 4.08 -1.70 8.96
CA PHE A 29 4.39 -2.95 9.66
C PHE A 29 5.08 -3.92 8.70
N ASP A 30 5.86 -4.83 9.26
CA ASP A 30 6.54 -5.86 8.48
C ASP A 30 5.52 -6.71 7.72
N PHE A 31 5.74 -6.86 6.41
CA PHE A 31 4.90 -7.67 5.53
C PHE A 31 5.75 -8.66 4.70
N SER A 32 6.98 -8.91 5.14
CA SER A 32 7.94 -9.84 4.56
C SER A 32 7.41 -11.27 4.40
N ALA A 33 6.55 -11.72 5.32
CA ALA A 33 5.98 -13.06 5.30
C ALA A 33 5.15 -13.35 4.03
N ALA A 34 4.54 -12.33 3.42
CA ALA A 34 3.81 -12.49 2.16
C ALA A 34 4.75 -12.65 0.93
N PHE A 35 6.03 -12.35 1.10
CA PHE A 35 7.08 -12.42 0.09
C PHE A 35 8.16 -13.45 0.48
N SER A 36 7.80 -14.50 1.24
CA SER A 36 8.76 -15.51 1.71
C SER A 36 9.54 -16.20 0.58
N ASP A 37 8.88 -16.38 -0.57
CA ASP A 37 9.47 -16.99 -1.77
C ASP A 37 10.37 -16.01 -2.56
N TYR A 38 10.41 -14.74 -2.13
CA TYR A 38 11.19 -13.66 -2.74
C TYR A 38 12.10 -13.00 -1.68
N PRO A 39 13.12 -13.71 -1.16
CA PRO A 39 13.92 -13.25 -0.02
C PRO A 39 14.67 -11.93 -0.27
N ALA A 40 15.06 -11.65 -1.52
CA ALA A 40 15.68 -10.38 -1.91
C ALA A 40 14.72 -9.17 -1.77
N LEU A 41 13.41 -9.42 -1.87
CA LEU A 41 12.36 -8.41 -1.78
C LEU A 41 11.84 -8.27 -0.35
N ALA A 42 11.70 -9.38 0.36
CA ALA A 42 11.00 -9.50 1.64
C ALA A 42 11.46 -8.47 2.70
N ALA A 43 12.74 -8.12 2.74
CA ALA A 43 13.30 -7.16 3.70
C ALA A 43 12.72 -5.74 3.59
N ASN A 44 12.21 -5.36 2.41
CA ASN A 44 11.73 -4.01 2.11
C ASN A 44 10.23 -3.95 1.79
N VAL A 45 9.45 -4.94 2.23
CA VAL A 45 7.99 -4.97 2.05
C VAL A 45 7.26 -4.66 3.34
N PHE A 46 6.40 -3.65 3.28
CA PHE A 46 5.66 -3.15 4.43
C PHE A 46 4.16 -3.11 4.17
N GLY A 47 3.37 -3.40 5.19
CA GLY A 47 1.95 -3.09 5.23
C GLY A 47 1.74 -1.66 5.69
N PHE A 48 0.64 -1.02 5.28
CA PHE A 48 0.28 0.33 5.74
C PHE A 48 -1.10 0.35 6.40
N ASN A 49 -1.19 0.96 7.59
CA ASN A 49 -2.45 1.19 8.31
C ASN A 49 -2.63 2.66 8.70
N LEU A 50 -3.88 3.12 8.62
CA LEU A 50 -4.37 4.38 9.16
C LEU A 50 -5.40 4.08 10.26
N GLU A 51 -5.13 4.56 11.46
CA GLU A 51 -5.95 4.33 12.65
C GLU A 51 -6.37 5.65 13.29
N LEU A 52 -7.64 5.76 13.70
CA LEU A 52 -8.11 6.83 14.56
C LEU A 52 -7.84 6.43 16.02
N LYS A 53 -6.86 7.07 16.66
CA LYS A 53 -6.48 6.78 18.05
C LYS A 53 -7.39 7.46 19.05
N GLU A 54 -7.69 8.73 18.81
CA GLU A 54 -8.50 9.52 19.73
C GLU A 54 -9.53 10.34 18.96
N LYS A 55 -10.74 10.38 19.51
CA LYS A 55 -11.84 11.19 19.01
C LYS A 55 -12.36 12.03 20.18
N PRO A 56 -12.38 13.36 20.08
CA PRO A 56 -12.87 14.21 21.17
C PRO A 56 -14.31 13.89 21.56
N GLU A 57 -14.61 14.10 22.84
CA GLU A 57 -15.94 13.93 23.38
C GLU A 57 -16.95 14.83 22.66
N GLY A 58 -18.17 14.34 22.43
CA GLY A 58 -19.21 15.06 21.68
C GLY A 58 -19.10 14.98 20.15
N VAL A 59 -17.97 14.52 19.58
CA VAL A 59 -17.87 14.27 18.13
C VAL A 59 -18.59 12.98 17.76
N GLN A 60 -19.84 13.08 17.30
CA GLN A 60 -20.61 11.90 16.88
C GLN A 60 -20.15 11.35 15.53
N LYS A 61 -19.92 12.22 14.54
CA LYS A 61 -19.50 11.86 13.19
C LYS A 61 -18.33 12.73 12.75
N ILE A 62 -17.31 12.09 12.17
CA ILE A 62 -16.18 12.81 11.58
C ILE A 62 -16.59 13.26 10.17
N PRO A 63 -16.63 14.58 9.88
CA PRO A 63 -16.95 15.08 8.56
C PRO A 63 -15.85 14.70 7.54
N PRO A 64 -16.17 14.67 6.24
CA PRO A 64 -15.15 14.53 5.21
C PRO A 64 -14.13 15.68 5.30
N ASP A 65 -12.85 15.32 5.33
CA ASP A 65 -11.76 16.29 5.40
C ASP A 65 -10.68 15.91 4.39
N LYS A 66 -10.50 16.75 3.36
CA LYS A 66 -9.48 16.55 2.32
C LYS A 66 -8.07 16.69 2.87
N LYS A 67 -7.87 17.44 3.96
CA LYS A 67 -6.56 17.62 4.58
C LYS A 67 -6.05 16.32 5.19
N ILE A 68 -6.94 15.46 5.71
CA ILE A 68 -6.60 14.10 6.12
C ILE A 68 -6.03 13.32 4.93
N ALA A 69 -6.71 13.37 3.77
CA ALA A 69 -6.25 12.66 2.58
C ALA A 69 -4.85 13.09 2.13
N VAL A 70 -4.61 14.41 2.04
CA VAL A 70 -3.29 14.96 1.69
C VAL A 70 -2.23 14.51 2.71
N THR A 71 -2.53 14.62 4.00
CA THR A 71 -1.60 14.26 5.07
C THR A 71 -1.21 12.79 5.03
N VAL A 72 -2.20 11.90 4.85
CA VAL A 72 -1.98 10.45 4.77
C VAL A 72 -1.12 10.11 3.55
N VAL A 73 -1.41 10.69 2.39
CA VAL A 73 -0.62 10.44 1.18
C VAL A 73 0.80 10.99 1.33
N ASP A 74 0.98 12.16 1.93
CA ASP A 74 2.30 12.72 2.20
C ASP A 74 3.14 11.83 3.15
N ILE A 75 2.51 11.20 4.15
CA ILE A 75 3.19 10.20 5.01
C ILE A 75 3.63 8.98 4.19
N VAL A 76 2.76 8.44 3.33
CA VAL A 76 3.10 7.28 2.48
C VAL A 76 4.23 7.62 1.51
N LYS A 77 4.17 8.78 0.86
CA LYS A 77 5.25 9.25 -0.02
C LYS A 77 6.56 9.45 0.73
N ALA A 78 6.52 10.06 1.91
CA ALA A 78 7.70 10.23 2.74
C ALA A 78 8.36 8.90 3.11
N PHE A 79 7.57 7.86 3.37
CA PHE A 79 8.08 6.51 3.64
C PHE A 79 8.67 5.83 2.39
N LEU A 80 8.05 6.04 1.22
CA LEU A 80 8.51 5.51 -0.06
C LEU A 80 9.67 6.31 -0.68
N ASN A 81 10.09 7.44 -0.09
CA ASN A 81 11.28 8.17 -0.54
C ASN A 81 12.59 7.41 -0.25
N GLU A 82 12.57 6.49 0.71
CA GLU A 82 13.57 5.43 0.77
C GLU A 82 13.23 4.43 -0.35
N LYS A 83 13.97 4.54 -1.45
CA LYS A 83 13.57 3.99 -2.76
C LYS A 83 13.48 2.47 -2.77
N GLU A 84 14.15 1.80 -1.84
CA GLU A 84 14.09 0.36 -1.64
C GLU A 84 12.73 -0.08 -1.07
N ASN A 85 12.04 0.79 -0.32
CA ASN A 85 10.78 0.45 0.34
C ASN A 85 9.64 0.26 -0.66
N THR A 86 8.81 -0.74 -0.35
CA THR A 86 7.57 -1.06 -1.05
C THR A 86 6.45 -1.26 -0.03
N VAL A 87 5.26 -0.73 -0.34
CA VAL A 87 4.09 -0.84 0.53
C VAL A 87 3.00 -1.68 -0.12
N ILE A 88 2.52 -2.69 0.60
CA ILE A 88 1.28 -3.40 0.30
C ILE A 88 0.16 -2.81 1.15
N TYR A 89 -0.78 -2.16 0.48
CA TYR A 89 -1.99 -1.68 1.13
C TYR A 89 -3.11 -2.71 1.01
N ILE A 90 -3.57 -3.19 2.16
CA ILE A 90 -4.68 -4.13 2.31
C ILE A 90 -5.55 -3.67 3.47
N CYS A 91 -6.88 -3.81 3.33
CA CYS A 91 -7.81 -3.49 4.41
C CYS A 91 -8.37 -4.76 5.03
N ASP A 92 -8.40 -4.79 6.36
CA ASP A 92 -9.07 -5.84 7.12
C ASP A 92 -10.56 -5.98 6.74
N THR A 93 -11.01 -7.21 6.53
CA THR A 93 -12.36 -7.57 6.10
C THR A 93 -13.37 -7.68 7.25
N ILE A 94 -12.93 -7.70 8.52
CA ILE A 94 -13.78 -7.95 9.71
C ILE A 94 -15.06 -7.12 9.74
N ASP A 95 -15.01 -5.84 9.36
CA ASP A 95 -16.15 -4.92 9.44
C ASP A 95 -16.99 -4.81 8.16
N ASN A 96 -16.69 -5.61 7.13
CA ASN A 96 -17.28 -5.54 5.78
C ASN A 96 -17.11 -4.18 5.06
N ARG A 97 -16.28 -3.26 5.58
CA ARG A 97 -16.01 -1.94 4.97
C ARG A 97 -14.65 -1.89 4.25
N HIS A 98 -13.96 -3.03 4.12
CA HIS A 98 -12.68 -3.12 3.43
C HIS A 98 -12.73 -2.53 2.01
N LYS A 99 -13.77 -2.81 1.22
CA LYS A 99 -13.91 -2.24 -0.14
C LYS A 99 -14.01 -0.72 -0.13
N ALA A 100 -14.83 -0.15 0.75
CA ALA A 100 -14.98 1.29 0.88
C ALA A 100 -13.67 1.97 1.32
N ARG A 101 -12.94 1.38 2.29
CA ARG A 101 -11.63 1.87 2.73
C ARG A 101 -10.59 1.78 1.61
N PHE A 102 -10.56 0.65 0.90
CA PHE A 102 -9.68 0.43 -0.24
C PHE A 102 -9.87 1.49 -1.31
N HIS A 103 -11.09 1.67 -1.82
CA HIS A 103 -11.38 2.68 -2.84
C HIS A 103 -11.08 4.10 -2.37
N LYS A 104 -11.36 4.41 -1.11
CA LYS A 104 -11.10 5.73 -0.53
C LYS A 104 -9.61 6.06 -0.52
N PHE A 105 -8.78 5.17 0.02
CA PHE A 105 -7.33 5.39 0.06
C PHE A 105 -6.72 5.41 -1.35
N ASN A 106 -7.11 4.48 -2.23
CA ASN A 106 -6.60 4.45 -3.60
C ASN A 106 -6.92 5.75 -4.34
N HIS A 107 -8.14 6.26 -4.19
CA HIS A 107 -8.54 7.54 -4.77
C HIS A 107 -7.75 8.71 -4.18
N TRP A 108 -7.48 8.72 -2.87
CA TRP A 108 -6.61 9.73 -2.27
C TRP A 108 -5.20 9.69 -2.84
N PHE A 109 -4.60 8.50 -2.91
CA PHE A 109 -3.27 8.33 -3.45
C PHE A 109 -3.20 8.77 -4.91
N GLU A 110 -4.18 8.38 -5.73
CA GLU A 110 -4.26 8.77 -7.14
C GLU A 110 -4.35 10.29 -7.34
N ILE A 111 -5.14 11.00 -6.51
CA ILE A 111 -5.26 12.47 -6.59
C ILE A 111 -3.98 13.19 -6.14
N PHE A 112 -3.31 12.69 -5.10
CA PHE A 112 -2.21 13.40 -4.42
C PHE A 112 -0.82 12.83 -4.70
N ASN A 113 -0.73 11.83 -5.60
CA ASN A 113 0.51 11.37 -6.21
C ASN A 113 0.99 12.44 -7.20
N ASP A 114 2.27 12.80 -7.10
CA ASP A 114 2.93 13.78 -7.96
C ASP A 114 3.54 13.15 -9.22
N GLY A 115 3.36 11.85 -9.40
CA GLY A 115 3.88 11.08 -10.52
C GLY A 115 5.15 10.31 -10.19
N ASN A 116 5.79 10.51 -9.04
CA ASN A 116 7.02 9.81 -8.67
C ASN A 116 6.78 8.38 -8.16
N TYR A 117 5.53 8.04 -7.83
CA TYR A 117 5.16 6.76 -7.23
C TYR A 117 4.29 5.94 -8.17
N LEU A 118 4.52 4.63 -8.18
CA LEU A 118 3.67 3.65 -8.84
C LEU A 118 2.57 3.19 -7.88
N GLN A 119 1.37 2.94 -8.43
CA GLN A 119 0.29 2.24 -7.74
C GLN A 119 -0.26 1.15 -8.66
N LEU A 120 -0.11 -0.11 -8.25
CA LEU A 120 -0.77 -1.25 -8.91
C LEU A 120 -1.87 -1.78 -8.00
N LYS A 121 -3.07 -1.97 -8.54
CA LYS A 121 -4.24 -2.46 -7.80
C LYS A 121 -4.45 -3.93 -8.16
N GLY A 122 -4.79 -4.76 -7.18
CA GLY A 122 -4.97 -6.19 -7.33
C GLY A 122 -6.03 -6.74 -6.39
N SER A 123 -6.36 -8.02 -6.59
CA SER A 123 -7.32 -8.75 -5.75
C SER A 123 -6.91 -10.20 -5.61
N ILE A 124 -6.94 -10.73 -4.39
CA ILE A 124 -6.75 -12.16 -4.12
C ILE A 124 -8.08 -12.76 -3.71
N ARG A 125 -8.44 -13.91 -4.28
CA ARG A 125 -9.63 -14.65 -3.85
C ARG A 125 -9.23 -15.70 -2.81
N ALA A 126 -9.63 -15.50 -1.56
CA ALA A 126 -9.35 -16.43 -0.47
C ALA A 126 -10.63 -16.70 0.33
N GLY A 127 -10.97 -17.98 0.53
CA GLY A 127 -12.15 -18.37 1.31
C GLY A 127 -13.48 -17.81 0.78
N GLY A 128 -13.59 -17.58 -0.53
CA GLY A 128 -14.77 -16.99 -1.16
C GLY A 128 -14.89 -15.47 -1.03
N ILE A 129 -13.89 -14.79 -0.45
CA ILE A 129 -13.83 -13.34 -0.28
C ILE A 129 -12.76 -12.75 -1.22
N ASP A 130 -13.08 -11.63 -1.86
CA ASP A 130 -12.13 -10.86 -2.64
C ASP A 130 -11.38 -9.88 -1.74
N ILE A 131 -10.08 -10.12 -1.58
CA ILE A 131 -9.17 -9.29 -0.81
C ILE A 131 -8.53 -8.27 -1.76
N LEU A 132 -9.10 -7.07 -1.78
CA LEU A 132 -8.55 -5.95 -2.54
C LEU A 132 -7.25 -5.46 -1.90
N ASN A 133 -6.22 -5.27 -2.72
CA ASN A 133 -4.91 -4.84 -2.29
C ASN A 133 -4.25 -3.93 -3.35
N ALA A 134 -3.24 -3.18 -2.94
CA ALA A 134 -2.46 -2.34 -3.84
C ALA A 134 -0.98 -2.34 -3.48
N LEU A 135 -0.13 -2.44 -4.48
CA LEU A 135 1.31 -2.24 -4.40
C LEU A 135 1.61 -0.76 -4.64
N LEU A 136 2.35 -0.13 -3.72
CA LEU A 136 2.82 1.25 -3.83
C LEU A 136 4.35 1.25 -3.71
N MET A 137 5.05 1.94 -4.61
CA MET A 137 6.51 2.06 -4.55
C MET A 137 6.99 3.32 -5.25
N HIS A 138 8.22 3.74 -4.97
CA HIS A 138 8.89 4.75 -5.79
C HIS A 138 9.16 4.19 -7.20
N ARG A 139 8.99 4.99 -8.26
CA ARG A 139 9.28 4.55 -9.64
C ARG A 139 10.75 4.21 -9.89
N GLU A 140 11.62 4.79 -9.10
CA GLU A 140 13.07 4.52 -9.12
C GLU A 140 13.50 3.47 -8.10
N ASN A 141 12.57 2.63 -7.61
CA ASN A 141 12.95 1.47 -6.80
C ASN A 141 13.88 0.57 -7.63
N PRO A 142 15.09 0.22 -7.13
CA PRO A 142 16.07 -0.54 -7.89
C PRO A 142 15.60 -1.96 -8.25
N LEU A 143 14.60 -2.49 -7.52
CA LEU A 143 13.99 -3.80 -7.72
C LEU A 143 12.54 -3.68 -8.21
N ALA A 144 12.16 -2.55 -8.84
CA ALA A 144 10.77 -2.30 -9.23
C ALA A 144 10.16 -3.42 -10.09
N ASN A 145 10.90 -3.92 -11.09
CA ASN A 145 10.41 -5.00 -11.96
C ASN A 145 10.17 -6.30 -11.16
N ASP A 146 11.10 -6.65 -10.28
CA ASP A 146 10.99 -7.86 -9.44
C ASP A 146 9.79 -7.76 -8.48
N PHE A 147 9.56 -6.58 -7.90
CA PHE A 147 8.37 -6.34 -7.07
C PHE A 147 7.07 -6.44 -7.87
N ILE A 148 7.05 -5.92 -9.10
CA ILE A 148 5.86 -5.98 -9.97
C ILE A 148 5.56 -7.44 -10.36
N GLU A 149 6.58 -8.20 -10.75
CA GLU A 149 6.44 -9.62 -11.09
C GLU A 149 5.95 -10.43 -9.89
N ALA A 150 6.64 -10.32 -8.74
CA ALA A 150 6.26 -11.01 -7.51
C ALA A 150 4.82 -10.65 -7.10
N TYR A 151 4.45 -9.38 -7.19
CA TYR A 151 3.09 -8.93 -6.90
C TYR A 151 2.04 -9.54 -7.83
N HIS A 152 2.31 -9.61 -9.14
CA HIS A 152 1.41 -10.25 -10.09
C HIS A 152 1.24 -11.75 -9.84
N ILE A 153 2.31 -12.44 -9.46
CA ILE A 153 2.26 -13.85 -9.07
C ILE A 153 1.45 -14.03 -7.79
N LEU A 154 1.75 -13.26 -6.75
CA LEU A 154 1.06 -13.33 -5.45
C LEU A 154 -0.43 -12.97 -5.55
N THR A 155 -0.80 -12.11 -6.50
CA THR A 155 -2.20 -11.75 -6.76
C THR A 155 -2.90 -12.67 -7.74
N GLY A 156 -2.21 -13.68 -8.29
CA GLY A 156 -2.77 -14.62 -9.25
C GLY A 156 -3.13 -13.99 -10.61
N VAL A 157 -2.58 -12.81 -10.92
CA VAL A 157 -2.71 -12.17 -12.24
C VAL A 157 -1.88 -12.93 -13.28
N TYR A 158 -0.77 -13.50 -12.83
CA TYR A 158 0.16 -14.28 -13.63
C TYR A 158 0.52 -15.56 -12.89
N ILE A 159 0.68 -16.65 -13.63
CA ILE A 159 1.32 -17.88 -13.14
C ILE A 159 2.70 -17.89 -13.78
N LYS A 160 3.75 -17.95 -12.98
CA LYS A 160 5.10 -18.09 -13.49
C LYS A 160 5.19 -19.46 -14.21
N PRO A 161 5.50 -19.50 -15.52
CA PRO A 161 5.75 -20.74 -16.22
C PRO A 161 6.95 -21.44 -15.58
N ASP A 162 6.92 -22.76 -15.59
CA ASP A 162 8.06 -23.53 -15.10
C ASP A 162 9.28 -23.36 -16.01
N ASP A 163 10.45 -23.81 -15.54
CA ASP A 163 11.70 -23.62 -16.26
C ASP A 163 11.66 -24.28 -17.65
N ASP A 164 10.94 -25.39 -17.80
CA ASP A 164 10.80 -26.09 -19.08
C ASP A 164 9.89 -25.31 -20.04
N GLU A 165 8.77 -24.77 -19.56
CA GLU A 165 7.89 -23.87 -20.31
C GLU A 165 8.61 -22.59 -20.71
N LEU A 166 9.39 -21.98 -19.81
CA LEU A 166 10.22 -20.81 -20.11
C LEU A 166 11.25 -21.11 -21.21
N GLN A 167 11.97 -22.22 -21.10
CA GLN A 167 12.91 -22.64 -22.13
C GLN A 167 12.21 -22.88 -23.46
N ASN A 168 11.02 -23.50 -23.46
CA ASN A 168 10.26 -23.70 -24.68
C ASN A 168 9.79 -22.37 -25.30
N MET A 169 9.33 -21.41 -24.50
CA MET A 169 8.93 -20.08 -24.98
C MET A 169 10.10 -19.26 -25.53
N LEU A 170 11.29 -19.36 -24.92
CA LEU A 170 12.49 -18.65 -25.34
C LEU A 170 13.15 -19.27 -26.57
N ASN A 171 12.94 -20.58 -26.79
CA ASN A 171 13.48 -21.33 -27.92
C ASN A 171 12.44 -21.57 -29.03
N ASP A 172 11.23 -21.01 -28.92
CA ASP A 172 10.25 -21.01 -30.01
C ASP A 172 10.62 -19.91 -31.01
N ASP A 173 11.28 -20.29 -32.11
CA ASP A 173 11.68 -19.42 -33.23
C ASP A 173 10.48 -18.91 -34.05
N GLY A 174 9.30 -18.76 -33.43
CA GLY A 174 8.02 -18.44 -34.07
C GLY A 174 7.87 -16.98 -34.52
N TRP A 175 8.81 -16.47 -35.32
CA TRP A 175 8.66 -15.32 -36.22
C TRP A 175 9.34 -15.57 -37.56
#